data_AF-A0AAD6NE55-F1
#
_entry.id   AF-A0AAD6NE55-F1
#
_cell.length_a   1.000
_cell.length_b   1.000
_cell.length_c   1.000
_cell.angle_alpha   90.00
_cell.angle_beta   90.00
_cell.angle_gamma   90.00
#
_symmetry.space_group_name_H-M   'P 1'
#
loop_
_entity.id
_entity.type
_entity.pdbx_description
1 polymer ?
#
loop_
_entity_poly.entity_id
_entity_poly.type
_entity_poly.pdbx_seq_one_letter_code
_entity_poly.pdbx_strand_id
1 'polypeptide(L)'
;MSNQKTSTSSIVRSIAAMPTELAHQIIDDLRLCDVLKLLCYDNDRVDACFMSHPICRNIFGPDQETLAKWKFAAHLYRDIFTAVGKSFVQSYYAFHWGTNHAGTNIHCVKPENYEGILNHMKDRIHDELNIHWCKVDLTRFGAPDYDSGLEYRSLKRIQSFEELKKCWEDIQKAKANLFQLRASELYWTADMLEANSDILKRTLDPAQEFRPNTAHIVSRMRRKADKILRTPIQKFIFAEHFRYDFLGIIPFDSALDQLLHMMQKHGIIEGDQVVASNTSISAGVASHPSSIIDSVRIIIDGMPKFYISPPETAEQQHNFAWRNAANTNGDLLRTANTPWSEPFGANEQVSLDGPYFTPFKYGDNKGFWRPESLFWDPHHEMEKEWLANFVEVYRYLKNLDG
;
A
#
# COMPACT_ATOMS: atom_id res chain seq x y z
N MET A 1 27.62 30.34 22.89
CA MET A 1 26.97 29.71 24.05
C MET A 1 25.90 28.78 23.50
N SER A 2 26.07 27.47 23.68
CA SER A 2 25.15 26.45 23.19
C SER A 2 23.93 26.41 24.10
N ASN A 3 22.74 26.73 23.57
CA ASN A 3 21.48 26.54 24.29
C ASN A 3 21.29 25.04 24.54
N GLN A 4 21.62 24.58 25.75
CA GLN A 4 21.16 23.29 26.24
C GLN A 4 19.63 23.30 26.17
N LYS A 5 19.05 22.48 25.29
CA LYS A 5 17.62 22.24 25.25
C LYS A 5 17.21 21.64 26.58
N THR A 6 16.68 22.47 27.48
CA THR A 6 16.08 22.01 28.73
C THR A 6 14.95 21.05 28.37
N SER A 7 15.04 19.81 28.83
CA SER A 7 13.98 18.82 28.61
C SER A 7 12.68 19.33 29.24
N THR A 8 11.55 19.23 28.55
CA THR A 8 10.23 19.63 29.09
C THR A 8 9.89 18.92 30.41
N SER A 9 10.45 17.74 30.66
CA SER A 9 10.37 17.05 31.97
C SER A 9 11.02 17.83 33.13
N SER A 10 12.08 18.59 32.86
CA SER A 10 12.72 19.48 33.84
C SER A 10 11.84 20.69 34.14
N ILE A 11 11.09 21.20 33.15
CA ILE A 11 10.14 22.30 33.31
C ILE A 11 8.98 21.85 34.21
N VAL A 12 8.41 20.67 33.93
CA VAL A 12 7.34 20.06 34.75
C VAL A 12 7.78 19.91 36.20
N ARG A 13 8.98 19.37 36.45
CA ARG A 13 9.52 19.21 37.81
C ARG A 13 9.70 20.56 38.51
N SER A 14 10.13 21.58 37.77
CA SER A 14 10.34 22.92 38.31
C SER A 14 9.01 23.59 38.69
N ILE A 15 8.00 23.53 37.80
CA ILE A 15 6.65 24.04 38.08
C ILE A 15 6.05 23.31 39.29
N ALA A 16 6.19 21.98 39.36
CA ALA A 16 5.66 21.19 40.48
C ALA A 16 6.30 21.56 41.84
N ALA A 17 7.56 22.01 41.85
CA ALA A 17 8.26 22.40 43.07
C ALA A 17 8.00 23.86 43.50
N MET A 18 7.35 24.67 42.65
CA MET A 18 7.14 26.10 42.91
C MET A 18 5.83 26.40 43.68
N PRO A 19 5.79 27.54 44.40
CA PRO A 19 4.55 28.14 44.86
C PRO A 19 3.56 28.35 43.72
N THR A 20 2.27 28.23 44.01
CA THR A 20 1.19 28.27 43.01
C THR A 20 1.19 29.58 42.24
N GLU A 21 1.49 30.69 42.90
CA GLU A 21 1.48 32.04 42.34
C GLU A 21 2.59 32.21 41.29
N LEU A 22 3.79 31.68 41.57
CA LEU A 22 4.91 31.69 40.61
C LEU A 22 4.64 30.74 39.44
N ALA A 23 4.04 29.58 39.71
CA ALA A 23 3.61 28.67 38.65
C ALA A 23 2.58 29.34 37.73
N HIS A 24 1.64 30.12 38.27
CA HIS A 24 0.65 30.85 37.48
C HIS A 24 1.30 31.91 36.58
N GLN A 25 2.22 32.71 37.11
CA GLN A 25 2.96 33.70 36.31
C GLN A 25 3.72 33.06 35.15
N ILE A 26 4.37 31.92 35.40
CA ILE A 26 5.06 31.18 34.33
C ILE A 26 4.06 30.68 33.29
N ILE A 27 2.92 30.13 33.73
CA ILE A 27 1.88 29.62 32.84
C ILE A 27 1.33 30.71 31.92
N ASP A 28 1.11 31.93 32.43
CA ASP A 28 0.65 33.06 31.62
C ASP A 28 1.57 33.33 30.42
N ASP A 29 2.89 33.18 30.59
CA ASP A 29 3.87 33.39 29.53
C ASP A 29 4.01 32.21 28.56
N LEU A 30 3.39 31.06 28.86
CA LEU A 30 3.43 29.90 27.97
C LEU A 30 2.49 30.06 26.78
N ARG A 31 2.93 29.54 25.64
CA ARG A 31 2.06 29.35 24.47
C ARG A 31 1.06 28.25 24.77
N LEU A 32 -0.14 28.35 24.18
CA LEU A 32 -1.17 27.31 24.30
C LEU A 32 -0.61 25.92 23.97
N CYS A 33 0.21 25.81 22.94
CA CYS A 33 0.83 24.52 22.61
C CYS A 33 1.80 23.99 23.66
N ASP A 34 2.49 24.85 24.41
CA ASP A 34 3.39 24.44 25.47
C ASP A 34 2.60 24.01 26.70
N VAL A 35 1.46 24.66 26.97
CA VAL A 35 0.49 24.23 27.99
C VAL A 35 -0.11 22.86 27.63
N LEU A 36 -0.53 22.65 26.39
CA LEU A 36 -1.01 21.34 25.93
C LEU A 36 0.06 20.24 26.04
N LYS A 37 1.34 20.55 25.78
CA LYS A 37 2.44 19.59 26.02
C LYS A 37 2.58 19.25 27.50
N LEU A 38 2.47 20.25 28.39
CA LEU A 38 2.55 20.04 29.84
C LEU A 38 1.41 19.15 30.35
N LEU A 39 0.20 19.28 29.80
CA LEU A 39 -0.92 18.38 30.11
C LEU A 39 -0.60 16.91 29.82
N CYS A 40 0.27 16.63 28.85
CA CYS A 40 0.66 15.26 28.51
C CYS A 40 1.77 14.66 29.42
N TYR A 41 2.19 15.36 30.48
CA TYR A 41 3.18 14.86 31.45
C TYR A 41 2.56 14.26 32.72
N ASP A 42 1.23 14.26 32.83
CA ASP A 42 0.47 13.61 33.89
C ASP A 42 1.02 13.87 35.31
N ASN A 43 1.06 15.13 35.71
CA ASN A 43 1.56 15.53 37.02
C ASN A 43 0.47 16.23 37.84
N ASP A 44 0.05 15.60 38.94
CA ASP A 44 -1.06 16.07 39.78
C ASP A 44 -0.88 17.50 40.29
N ARG A 45 0.36 17.90 40.60
CA ARG A 45 0.65 19.26 41.08
C ARG A 45 0.52 20.30 39.96
N VAL A 46 0.98 19.96 38.75
CA VAL A 46 0.81 20.81 37.56
C VAL A 46 -0.66 20.87 37.15
N ASP A 47 -1.39 19.76 37.21
CA ASP A 47 -2.83 19.70 36.97
C ASP A 47 -3.60 20.61 37.94
N ALA A 48 -3.25 20.58 39.24
CA ALA A 48 -3.80 21.49 40.24
C ALA A 48 -3.46 22.96 39.94
N CYS A 49 -2.27 23.26 39.43
CA CYS A 49 -1.90 24.61 38.98
C CYS A 49 -2.76 25.05 37.79
N PHE A 50 -3.05 24.19 36.81
CA PHE A 50 -3.93 24.52 35.69
C PHE A 50 -5.39 24.74 36.12
N MET A 51 -5.93 23.90 37.00
CA MET A 51 -7.31 24.05 37.49
C MET A 51 -7.51 25.29 38.37
N SER A 52 -6.47 25.73 39.09
CA SER A 52 -6.50 26.94 39.91
C SER A 52 -6.19 28.23 39.14
N HIS A 53 -5.58 28.13 37.96
CA HIS A 53 -5.20 29.28 37.15
C HIS A 53 -6.41 29.88 36.41
N PRO A 54 -6.70 31.19 36.51
CA PRO A 54 -7.93 31.79 35.99
C PRO A 54 -8.22 31.48 34.50
N ILE A 55 -7.20 31.61 33.64
CA ILE A 55 -7.35 31.42 32.19
C ILE A 55 -7.40 29.93 31.82
N CYS A 56 -6.43 29.13 32.28
CA CYS A 56 -6.44 27.67 32.09
C CYS A 56 -7.72 27.00 32.61
N ARG A 57 -8.23 27.43 33.77
CA ARG A 57 -9.51 26.94 34.31
C ARG A 57 -10.68 27.19 33.37
N ASN A 58 -10.70 28.34 32.69
CA ASN A 58 -11.75 28.65 31.72
C ASN A 58 -11.61 27.86 30.42
N ILE A 59 -10.38 27.46 30.04
CA ILE A 59 -10.11 26.66 28.83
C ILE A 59 -10.35 25.17 29.10
N PHE A 60 -9.72 24.64 30.14
CA PHE A 60 -9.64 23.20 30.44
C PHE A 60 -10.72 22.71 31.42
N GLY A 61 -11.50 23.64 31.96
CA GLY A 61 -12.55 23.37 32.92
C GLY A 61 -12.07 23.44 34.38
N PRO A 62 -13.02 23.59 35.32
CA PRO A 62 -12.73 23.68 36.75
C PRO A 62 -12.61 22.32 37.44
N ASP A 63 -12.99 21.24 36.76
CA ASP A 63 -13.13 19.91 37.33
C ASP A 63 -12.20 18.89 36.66
N GLN A 64 -11.92 17.81 37.39
CA GLN A 64 -11.01 16.76 36.96
C GLN A 64 -11.51 16.01 35.71
N GLU A 65 -12.83 15.90 35.51
CA GLU A 65 -13.40 15.18 34.38
C GLU A 65 -13.17 15.95 33.07
N THR A 66 -13.43 17.25 33.07
CA THR A 66 -13.18 18.13 31.93
C THR A 66 -11.69 18.19 31.61
N LEU A 67 -10.83 18.33 32.63
CA LEU A 67 -9.38 18.28 32.45
C LEU A 67 -8.91 16.94 31.86
N ALA A 68 -9.49 15.82 32.31
CA ALA A 68 -9.17 14.50 31.78
C ALA A 68 -9.50 14.36 30.28
N LYS A 69 -10.62 14.94 29.82
CA LYS A 69 -10.97 14.98 28.37
C LYS A 69 -9.93 15.76 27.57
N TRP A 70 -9.46 16.88 28.09
CA TRP A 70 -8.39 17.67 27.47
C TRP A 70 -7.06 16.93 27.44
N LYS A 71 -6.68 16.27 28.54
CA LYS A 71 -5.48 15.44 28.60
C LYS A 71 -5.55 14.29 27.60
N PHE A 72 -6.69 13.60 27.52
CA PHE A 72 -6.91 12.54 26.53
C PHE A 72 -6.73 13.04 25.10
N ALA A 73 -7.38 14.16 24.74
CA ALA A 73 -7.25 14.77 23.42
C ALA A 73 -5.79 15.17 23.11
N ALA A 74 -5.09 15.80 24.07
CA ALA A 74 -3.72 16.24 23.91
C ALA A 74 -2.74 15.06 23.76
N HIS A 75 -2.92 14.00 24.56
CA HIS A 75 -2.14 12.75 24.44
C HIS A 75 -2.37 12.10 23.08
N LEU A 76 -3.63 11.91 22.68
CA LEU A 76 -3.95 11.29 21.39
C LEU A 76 -3.33 12.07 20.22
N TYR A 77 -3.50 13.40 20.23
CA TYR A 77 -2.92 14.29 19.23
C TYR A 77 -1.39 14.18 19.21
N ARG A 78 -0.72 14.21 20.37
CA ARG A 78 0.73 14.03 20.49
C ARG A 78 1.18 12.69 19.92
N ASP A 79 0.52 11.62 20.32
CA ASP A 79 0.95 10.26 20.07
C ASP A 79 0.85 9.96 18.57
N ILE A 80 -0.26 10.34 17.91
CA ILE A 80 -0.42 10.20 16.46
C ILE A 80 0.62 11.03 15.70
N PHE A 81 0.79 12.31 16.05
CA PHE A 81 1.71 13.19 15.32
C PHE A 81 3.17 12.76 15.50
N THR A 82 3.55 12.35 16.71
CA THR A 82 4.89 11.81 16.98
C THR A 82 5.12 10.51 16.21
N ALA A 83 4.13 9.61 16.18
CA ALA A 83 4.14 8.36 15.42
C ALA A 83 4.45 8.59 13.93
N VAL A 84 3.81 9.58 13.31
CA VAL A 84 4.01 9.91 11.89
C VAL A 84 5.23 10.82 11.65
N GLY A 85 5.96 11.20 12.71
CA GLY A 85 7.15 12.05 12.63
C GLY A 85 6.84 13.52 12.37
N LYS A 86 5.61 13.97 12.68
CA LYS A 86 5.20 15.37 12.64
C LYS A 86 5.41 16.01 14.00
N SER A 87 5.73 17.30 14.00
CA SER A 87 5.82 18.06 15.25
C SER A 87 4.43 18.25 15.87
N PHE A 88 4.37 18.26 17.21
CA PHE A 88 3.16 18.59 17.97
C PHE A 88 2.57 19.94 17.53
N VAL A 89 3.43 20.89 17.17
CA VAL A 89 3.02 22.19 16.62
C VAL A 89 3.67 22.32 15.26
N GLN A 90 2.88 22.52 14.22
CA GLN A 90 3.44 22.80 12.90
C GLN A 90 3.99 24.22 12.91
N SER A 91 5.29 24.36 12.68
CA SER A 91 5.91 25.66 12.44
C SER A 91 5.42 26.13 11.07
N TYR A 92 4.53 27.13 11.06
CA TYR A 92 4.20 27.97 9.91
C TYR A 92 3.74 27.24 8.63
N TYR A 93 2.42 27.12 8.41
CA TYR A 93 1.69 27.24 7.13
C TYR A 93 0.20 27.17 7.51
N ALA A 94 -0.63 28.21 7.43
CA ALA A 94 -1.02 29.00 6.25
C ALA A 94 -1.59 28.11 5.15
N PHE A 95 -2.79 27.56 5.34
CA PHE A 95 -3.80 27.46 4.29
C PHE A 95 -5.19 27.36 4.94
N HIS A 96 -5.99 28.40 4.68
CA HIS A 96 -7.42 28.53 4.89
C HIS A 96 -7.99 28.39 6.33
N TRP A 97 -8.28 29.56 6.94
CA TRP A 97 -9.32 29.82 7.95
C TRP A 97 -8.99 29.60 9.45
N GLY A 98 -7.89 30.15 9.97
CA GLY A 98 -7.79 30.33 11.43
C GLY A 98 -6.52 31.01 11.92
N THR A 99 -6.67 31.86 12.94
CA THR A 99 -5.58 32.33 13.82
C THR A 99 -4.82 31.13 14.37
N ASN A 100 -3.48 31.16 14.35
CA ASN A 100 -2.66 30.11 14.97
C ASN A 100 -2.74 30.20 16.50
N HIS A 101 -3.88 29.84 17.08
CA HIS A 101 -4.12 29.89 18.53
C HIS A 101 -3.09 29.05 19.30
N ALA A 102 -2.56 27.99 18.70
CA ALA A 102 -1.51 27.16 19.28
C ALA A 102 -0.20 27.92 19.51
N GLY A 103 0.11 28.92 18.68
CA GLY A 103 1.30 29.77 18.80
C GLY A 103 1.13 30.98 19.72
N THR A 104 -0.08 31.24 20.19
CA THR A 104 -0.44 32.40 21.03
C THR A 104 -0.18 32.08 22.50
N ASN A 105 0.32 33.07 23.26
CA ASN A 105 0.43 32.97 24.72
C ASN A 105 -0.96 32.76 25.33
N ILE A 106 -1.06 31.92 26.36
CA ILE A 106 -2.36 31.48 26.88
C ILE A 106 -3.22 32.65 27.35
N HIS A 107 -2.61 33.70 27.90
CA HIS A 107 -3.34 34.90 28.35
C HIS A 107 -3.93 35.75 27.21
N CYS A 108 -3.46 35.56 25.98
CA CYS A 108 -3.97 36.23 24.79
C CYS A 108 -5.09 35.45 24.08
N VAL A 109 -5.44 34.25 24.56
CA VAL A 109 -6.50 33.43 23.96
C VAL A 109 -7.86 33.96 24.44
N LYS A 110 -8.70 34.39 23.49
CA LYS A 110 -10.04 34.90 23.83
C LYS A 110 -11.03 33.76 24.11
N PRO A 111 -11.99 33.92 25.04
CA PRO A 111 -12.98 32.91 25.39
C PRO A 111 -13.77 32.34 24.22
N GLU A 112 -14.10 33.15 23.20
CA GLU A 112 -14.82 32.66 22.02
C GLU A 112 -14.05 31.59 21.22
N ASN A 113 -12.75 31.43 21.45
CA ASN A 113 -11.90 30.49 20.71
C ASN A 113 -11.64 29.18 21.45
N TYR A 114 -12.09 29.02 22.70
CA TYR A 114 -11.73 27.85 23.52
C TYR A 114 -12.21 26.52 22.91
N GLU A 115 -13.46 26.48 22.44
CA GLU A 115 -14.01 25.31 21.75
C GLU A 115 -13.27 25.01 20.42
N GLY A 116 -12.86 26.08 19.72
CA GLY A 116 -12.11 26.00 18.48
C GLY A 116 -10.78 25.25 18.62
N ILE A 117 -10.17 25.22 19.81
CA ILE A 117 -8.91 24.51 20.06
C ILE A 117 -9.12 22.99 20.00
N LEU A 118 -10.16 22.46 20.66
CA LEU A 118 -10.49 21.03 20.61
C LEU A 118 -10.88 20.60 19.20
N ASN A 119 -11.73 21.39 18.54
CA ASN A 119 -12.14 21.14 17.17
C ASN A 119 -10.93 21.15 16.22
N HIS A 120 -10.00 22.08 16.39
CA HIS A 120 -8.76 22.10 15.63
C HIS A 120 -7.91 20.84 15.82
N MET A 121 -7.69 20.37 17.06
CA MET A 121 -6.95 19.11 17.29
C MET A 121 -7.67 17.92 16.65
N LYS A 122 -9.00 17.89 16.74
CA LYS A 122 -9.84 16.83 16.16
C LYS A 122 -9.74 16.80 14.64
N ASP A 123 -9.93 17.94 13.98
CA ASP A 123 -9.85 18.09 12.53
C ASP A 123 -8.46 17.70 12.03
N ARG A 124 -7.41 18.08 12.77
CA ARG A 124 -6.03 17.73 12.44
C ARG A 124 -5.73 16.24 12.57
N ILE A 125 -6.29 15.56 13.57
CA ILE A 125 -6.20 14.11 13.66
C ILE A 125 -6.96 13.48 12.50
N HIS A 126 -8.19 13.93 12.23
CA HIS A 126 -9.02 13.43 11.13
C HIS A 126 -8.29 13.55 9.78
N ASP A 127 -7.73 14.73 9.47
CA ASP A 127 -6.95 14.96 8.26
C ASP A 127 -5.76 13.99 8.16
N GLU A 128 -5.03 13.77 9.26
CA GLU A 128 -3.94 12.81 9.28
C GLU A 128 -4.44 11.40 8.98
N LEU A 129 -5.49 10.94 9.66
CA LEU A 129 -6.08 9.61 9.43
C LEU A 129 -6.58 9.47 7.98
N ASN A 130 -7.20 10.51 7.44
CA ASN A 130 -7.69 10.57 6.07
C ASN A 130 -6.55 10.40 5.06
N ILE A 131 -5.37 10.98 5.29
CA ILE A 131 -4.19 10.75 4.45
C ILE A 131 -3.81 9.26 4.40
N HIS A 132 -3.92 8.52 5.51
CA HIS A 132 -3.65 7.08 5.50
C HIS A 132 -4.78 6.29 4.83
N TRP A 133 -6.03 6.69 5.05
CA TRP A 133 -7.23 6.04 4.49
C TRP A 133 -7.32 6.16 2.98
N CYS A 134 -7.05 7.35 2.42
CA CYS A 134 -7.10 7.60 0.98
C CYS A 134 -5.96 6.92 0.22
N LYS A 135 -4.87 6.52 0.89
CA LYS A 135 -3.69 5.95 0.22
C LYS A 135 -3.89 4.52 -0.26
N VAL A 136 -4.61 3.70 0.50
CA VAL A 136 -4.77 2.26 0.23
C VAL A 136 -6.08 1.77 0.81
N ASP A 137 -6.68 0.77 0.17
CA ASP A 137 -7.88 0.13 0.70
C ASP A 137 -7.60 -0.74 1.92
N LEU A 138 -7.57 -0.11 3.09
CA LEU A 138 -7.32 -0.80 4.36
C LEU A 138 -8.44 -1.77 4.77
N THR A 139 -9.63 -1.70 4.16
CA THR A 139 -10.73 -2.63 4.47
C THR A 139 -10.37 -4.06 4.08
N ARG A 140 -9.66 -4.22 2.95
CA ARG A 140 -9.13 -5.51 2.47
C ARG A 140 -8.15 -6.17 3.44
N PHE A 141 -7.59 -5.39 4.37
CA PHE A 141 -6.63 -5.86 5.37
C PHE A 141 -7.21 -5.85 6.79
N GLY A 142 -8.53 -5.76 6.92
CA GLY A 142 -9.26 -5.94 8.17
C GLY A 142 -9.62 -4.66 8.93
N ALA A 143 -9.47 -3.48 8.34
CA ALA A 143 -10.07 -2.26 8.90
C ALA A 143 -11.60 -2.27 8.71
N PRO A 144 -12.40 -1.80 9.69
CA PRO A 144 -13.80 -1.50 9.48
C PRO A 144 -13.99 -0.46 8.37
N ASP A 145 -15.15 -0.47 7.72
CA ASP A 145 -15.45 0.54 6.71
C ASP A 145 -15.72 1.92 7.34
N TYR A 146 -14.80 2.84 7.05
CA TYR A 146 -14.88 4.24 7.44
C TYR A 146 -15.11 5.16 6.24
N ASP A 147 -15.48 4.63 5.06
CA ASP A 147 -15.73 5.46 3.89
C ASP A 147 -16.91 6.43 4.15
N SER A 148 -16.76 7.64 3.62
CA SER A 148 -17.78 8.68 3.63
C SER A 148 -18.87 8.43 2.57
N GLY A 149 -18.61 7.54 1.61
CA GLY A 149 -19.50 7.25 0.48
C GLY A 149 -19.49 8.34 -0.60
N LEU A 150 -18.50 9.23 -0.57
CA LEU A 150 -18.27 10.24 -1.61
C LEU A 150 -17.60 9.60 -2.84
N GLU A 151 -17.66 10.31 -3.98
CA GLU A 151 -17.07 9.88 -5.26
C GLU A 151 -15.57 9.52 -5.14
N TYR A 152 -14.86 10.16 -4.19
CA TYR A 152 -13.49 9.84 -3.82
C TYR A 152 -13.44 9.21 -2.42
N ARG A 153 -12.70 8.09 -2.31
CA ARG A 153 -12.45 7.41 -1.03
C ARG A 153 -11.96 8.42 0.00
N SER A 154 -12.74 8.62 1.05
CA SER A 154 -12.42 9.58 2.11
C SER A 154 -12.98 9.11 3.43
N LEU A 155 -12.31 9.46 4.51
CA LEU A 155 -12.72 9.08 5.84
C LEU A 155 -13.99 9.87 6.22
N LYS A 156 -15.06 9.16 6.62
CA LYS A 156 -16.27 9.79 7.16
C LYS A 156 -15.93 10.70 8.33
N ARG A 157 -16.74 11.74 8.56
CA ARG A 157 -16.51 12.67 9.65
C ARG A 157 -16.71 11.98 10.99
N ILE A 158 -15.67 11.95 11.81
CA ILE A 158 -15.67 11.35 13.15
C ILE A 158 -15.79 12.47 14.19
N GLN A 159 -16.72 12.33 15.14
CA GLN A 159 -17.10 13.44 16.03
C GLN A 159 -16.38 13.41 17.38
N SER A 160 -15.95 12.22 17.85
CA SER A 160 -15.31 12.03 19.16
C SER A 160 -13.83 11.64 19.05
N PHE A 161 -13.05 11.97 20.09
CA PHE A 161 -11.64 11.57 20.15
C PHE A 161 -11.48 10.06 20.36
N GLU A 162 -12.43 9.42 21.05
CA GLU A 162 -12.47 7.99 21.30
C GLU A 162 -12.63 7.20 19.99
N GLU A 163 -13.53 7.64 19.11
CA GLU A 163 -13.69 7.06 17.79
C GLU A 163 -12.47 7.32 16.90
N LEU A 164 -11.84 8.51 17.00
CA LEU A 164 -10.59 8.79 16.28
C LEU A 164 -9.45 7.87 16.75
N LYS A 165 -9.33 7.63 18.05
CA LYS A 165 -8.36 6.69 18.62
C LYS A 165 -8.60 5.27 18.11
N LYS A 166 -9.86 4.81 18.12
CA LYS A 166 -10.23 3.51 17.58
C LYS A 166 -9.91 3.40 16.09
N CYS A 167 -10.28 4.40 15.30
CA CYS A 167 -9.97 4.45 13.86
C CYS A 167 -8.46 4.40 13.60
N TRP A 168 -7.65 5.14 14.38
CA TRP A 168 -6.20 5.06 14.31
C TRP A 168 -5.67 3.65 14.59
N GLU A 169 -6.14 3.01 15.65
CA GLU A 169 -5.75 1.64 16.02
C GLU A 169 -6.13 0.62 14.93
N ASP A 170 -7.33 0.73 14.37
CA ASP A 170 -7.80 -0.12 13.27
C ASP A 170 -6.96 0.09 11.99
N ILE A 171 -6.62 1.34 11.66
CA ILE A 171 -5.70 1.67 10.56
C ILE A 171 -4.32 1.06 10.81
N GLN A 172 -3.77 1.16 12.03
CA GLN A 172 -2.46 0.58 12.35
C GLN A 172 -2.47 -0.94 12.22
N LYS A 173 -3.52 -1.60 12.70
CA LYS A 173 -3.69 -3.05 12.59
C LYS A 173 -3.78 -3.50 11.13
N ALA A 174 -4.60 -2.82 10.32
CA ALA A 174 -4.72 -3.11 8.89
C ALA A 174 -3.38 -2.89 8.15
N LYS A 175 -2.62 -1.85 8.50
CA LYS A 175 -1.27 -1.63 7.95
C LYS A 175 -0.29 -2.73 8.36
N ALA A 176 -0.35 -3.23 9.58
CA ALA A 176 0.47 -4.36 10.02
C ALA A 176 0.16 -5.63 9.19
N ASN A 177 -1.12 -5.93 8.97
CA ASN A 177 -1.56 -7.04 8.11
C ASN A 177 -1.06 -6.87 6.66
N LEU A 178 -1.21 -5.66 6.12
CA LEU A 178 -0.70 -5.30 4.80
C LEU A 178 0.81 -5.51 4.69
N PHE A 179 1.60 -5.05 5.66
CA PHE A 179 3.05 -5.19 5.66
C PHE A 179 3.48 -6.65 5.76
N GLN A 180 2.80 -7.43 6.59
CA GLN A 180 3.01 -8.87 6.69
C GLN A 180 2.73 -9.56 5.35
N LEU A 181 1.58 -9.29 4.74
CA LEU A 181 1.19 -9.90 3.46
C LEU A 181 2.18 -9.55 2.34
N ARG A 182 2.61 -8.28 2.26
CA ARG A 182 3.64 -7.85 1.30
C ARG A 182 4.99 -8.53 1.52
N ALA A 183 5.42 -8.64 2.76
CA ALA A 183 6.67 -9.31 3.08
C ALA A 183 6.60 -10.80 2.70
N SER A 184 5.52 -11.47 3.07
CA SER A 184 5.25 -12.87 2.69
C SER A 184 5.25 -13.06 1.17
N GLU A 185 4.62 -12.15 0.43
CA GLU A 185 4.58 -12.20 -1.02
C GLU A 185 5.96 -12.00 -1.65
N LEU A 186 6.79 -11.11 -1.13
CA LEU A 186 8.17 -10.94 -1.58
C LEU A 186 9.02 -12.17 -1.27
N TYR A 187 8.82 -12.82 -0.11
CA TYR A 187 9.45 -14.08 0.21
C TYR A 187 9.05 -15.17 -0.78
N TRP A 188 7.74 -15.36 -0.98
CA TRP A 188 7.21 -16.34 -1.92
C TRP A 188 7.72 -16.10 -3.37
N THR A 189 7.74 -14.84 -3.81
CA THR A 189 8.28 -14.44 -5.13
C THR A 189 9.76 -14.78 -5.26
N ALA A 190 10.54 -14.53 -4.20
CA ALA A 190 11.97 -14.83 -4.17
C ALA A 190 12.21 -16.35 -4.22
N ASP A 191 11.44 -17.13 -3.46
CA ASP A 191 11.56 -18.59 -3.39
C ASP A 191 11.15 -19.24 -4.72
N MET A 192 10.04 -18.78 -5.32
CA MET A 192 9.59 -19.25 -6.64
C MET A 192 10.63 -18.99 -7.73
N LEU A 193 11.19 -17.78 -7.76
CA LEU A 193 12.21 -17.40 -8.74
C LEU A 193 13.53 -18.16 -8.52
N GLU A 194 13.94 -18.39 -7.27
CA GLU A 194 15.16 -19.14 -6.96
C GLU A 194 15.02 -20.61 -7.41
N ALA A 195 13.90 -21.26 -7.09
CA ALA A 195 13.64 -22.66 -7.44
C ALA A 195 13.39 -22.89 -8.93
N ASN A 196 12.90 -21.87 -9.66
CA ASN A 196 12.49 -22.00 -11.05
C ASN A 196 13.12 -20.95 -11.97
N SER A 197 14.37 -20.60 -11.70
CA SER A 197 15.10 -19.56 -12.41
C SER A 197 15.35 -19.85 -13.90
N ASP A 198 15.20 -21.11 -14.34
CA ASP A 198 15.28 -21.55 -15.74
C ASP A 198 14.00 -21.29 -16.53
N ILE A 199 12.86 -21.12 -15.85
CA ILE A 199 11.54 -20.93 -16.49
C ILE A 199 10.83 -19.63 -16.06
N LEU A 200 11.31 -18.97 -15.01
CA LEU A 200 10.76 -17.71 -14.51
C LEU A 200 11.77 -16.56 -14.60
N LYS A 201 11.23 -15.36 -14.82
CA LYS A 201 11.94 -14.09 -14.84
C LYS A 201 11.22 -13.04 -14.02
N ARG A 202 11.87 -11.90 -13.79
CA ARG A 202 11.19 -10.72 -13.26
C ARG A 202 10.29 -10.11 -14.34
N THR A 203 9.12 -9.65 -13.95
CA THR A 203 8.14 -9.02 -14.86
C THR A 203 8.70 -7.78 -15.55
N LEU A 204 9.54 -7.01 -14.86
CA LEU A 204 10.16 -5.78 -15.39
C LEU A 204 11.44 -6.03 -16.16
N ASP A 205 11.87 -7.29 -16.29
CA ASP A 205 13.06 -7.63 -17.04
C ASP A 205 12.70 -7.84 -18.51
N PRO A 206 13.24 -7.07 -19.46
CA PRO A 206 12.95 -7.30 -20.87
C PRO A 206 13.62 -8.57 -21.42
N ALA A 207 14.67 -9.09 -20.78
CA ALA A 207 15.41 -10.25 -21.30
C ALA A 207 14.57 -11.54 -21.20
N GLN A 208 14.59 -12.37 -22.25
CA GLN A 208 13.96 -13.70 -22.28
C GLN A 208 14.96 -14.83 -22.08
N GLU A 209 16.10 -14.52 -21.47
CA GLU A 209 17.20 -15.45 -21.24
C GLU A 209 17.49 -15.60 -19.76
N PHE A 210 18.05 -16.76 -19.39
CA PHE A 210 18.50 -17.01 -18.03
C PHE A 210 19.51 -15.96 -17.58
N ARG A 211 19.23 -15.29 -16.45
CA ARG A 211 20.18 -14.36 -15.85
C ARG A 211 21.11 -15.08 -14.88
N PRO A 212 22.44 -14.88 -14.99
CA PRO A 212 23.39 -15.45 -14.04
C PRO A 212 23.28 -14.86 -12.62
N ASN A 213 22.57 -13.72 -12.45
CA ASN A 213 22.52 -13.00 -11.18
C ASN A 213 21.20 -13.16 -10.39
N THR A 214 20.49 -14.28 -10.60
CA THR A 214 19.22 -14.56 -9.90
C THR A 214 19.39 -14.56 -8.38
N ALA A 215 20.49 -15.10 -7.86
CA ALA A 215 20.78 -15.08 -6.42
C ALA A 215 20.79 -13.67 -5.82
N HIS A 216 21.33 -12.67 -6.53
CA HIS A 216 21.32 -11.29 -6.06
C HIS A 216 19.92 -10.68 -6.08
N ILE A 217 19.12 -10.98 -7.11
CA ILE A 217 17.73 -10.53 -7.24
C ILE A 217 16.91 -11.06 -6.07
N VAL A 218 16.98 -12.37 -5.83
CA VAL A 218 16.29 -13.08 -4.73
C VAL A 218 16.73 -12.52 -3.37
N SER A 219 18.04 -12.35 -3.16
CA SER A 219 18.56 -11.73 -1.93
C SER A 219 18.02 -10.31 -1.71
N ARG A 220 17.90 -9.51 -2.78
CA ARG A 220 17.33 -8.16 -2.72
C ARG A 220 15.84 -8.17 -2.38
N MET A 221 15.07 -9.12 -2.91
CA MET A 221 13.64 -9.29 -2.57
C MET A 221 13.47 -9.63 -1.09
N ARG A 222 14.21 -10.63 -0.58
CA ARG A 222 14.21 -11.03 0.84
C ARG A 222 14.60 -9.88 1.76
N ARG A 223 15.69 -9.15 1.45
CA ARG A 223 16.09 -7.94 2.20
C ARG A 223 15.03 -6.85 2.20
N LYS A 224 14.27 -6.69 1.11
CA LYS A 224 13.15 -5.74 1.07
C LYS A 224 11.97 -6.21 1.92
N ALA A 225 11.66 -7.51 1.95
CA ALA A 225 10.67 -8.09 2.84
C ALA A 225 11.04 -7.82 4.31
N ASP A 226 12.28 -8.11 4.70
CA ASP A 226 12.82 -7.77 6.02
C ASP A 226 12.69 -6.28 6.35
N LYS A 227 13.01 -5.41 5.39
CA LYS A 227 12.88 -3.97 5.57
C LYS A 227 11.44 -3.56 5.83
N ILE A 228 10.47 -4.13 5.10
CA ILE A 228 9.04 -3.87 5.31
C ILE A 228 8.63 -4.28 6.72
N LEU A 229 9.02 -5.47 7.18
CA LEU A 229 8.68 -5.96 8.52
C LEU A 229 9.29 -5.13 9.66
N ARG A 230 10.51 -4.59 9.46
CA ARG A 230 11.18 -3.74 10.46
C ARG A 230 10.67 -2.30 10.47
N THR A 231 9.82 -1.93 9.53
CA THR A 231 9.36 -0.56 9.38
C THR A 231 8.29 -0.22 10.40
N PRO A 232 8.35 0.98 11.03
CA PRO A 232 7.27 1.44 11.88
C PRO A 232 5.95 1.47 11.11
N ILE A 233 4.93 0.75 11.60
CA ILE A 233 3.60 0.63 10.98
C ILE A 233 2.93 2.00 10.75
N GLN A 234 3.35 3.02 11.49
CA GLN A 234 2.88 4.40 11.36
C GLN A 234 3.29 5.03 10.04
N LYS A 235 4.37 4.54 9.40
CA LYS A 235 4.92 5.06 8.16
C LYS A 235 4.70 4.11 7.01
N PHE A 236 4.20 4.64 5.90
CA PHE A 236 4.12 3.91 4.64
C PHE A 236 5.48 3.88 3.93
N ILE A 237 5.89 2.72 3.42
CA ILE A 237 7.09 2.57 2.57
C ILE A 237 6.73 2.17 1.16
N PHE A 238 7.16 3.00 0.21
CA PHE A 238 7.06 2.70 -1.20
C PHE A 238 8.02 1.56 -1.58
N ALA A 239 7.49 0.58 -2.29
CA ALA A 239 8.28 -0.50 -2.86
C ALA A 239 7.90 -0.65 -4.33
N GLU A 240 8.90 -0.64 -5.21
CA GLU A 240 8.72 -0.81 -6.66
C GLU A 240 7.96 -2.10 -7.03
N HIS A 241 8.03 -3.12 -6.18
CA HIS A 241 7.37 -4.40 -6.40
C HIS A 241 5.85 -4.33 -6.33
N PHE A 242 5.28 -3.33 -5.64
CA PHE A 242 3.82 -3.14 -5.52
C PHE A 242 3.36 -1.89 -6.25
N ARG A 243 4.17 -1.42 -7.20
CA ARG A 243 3.84 -0.27 -8.03
C ARG A 243 2.83 -0.64 -9.11
N TYR A 244 2.71 -1.93 -9.41
CA TYR A 244 2.02 -2.47 -10.55
C TYR A 244 1.04 -3.53 -10.08
N ASP A 245 -0.05 -3.74 -10.81
CA ASP A 245 -1.12 -4.66 -10.42
C ASP A 245 -0.77 -6.14 -10.66
N PHE A 246 0.50 -6.42 -11.00
CA PHE A 246 1.01 -7.73 -11.40
C PHE A 246 2.16 -8.18 -10.54
N LEU A 247 2.16 -9.48 -10.26
CA LEU A 247 3.24 -10.18 -9.61
C LEU A 247 4.60 -9.80 -10.19
N GLY A 248 5.60 -9.70 -9.31
CA GLY A 248 6.95 -9.27 -9.68
C GLY A 248 7.76 -10.29 -10.52
N ILE A 249 7.17 -11.45 -10.80
CA ILE A 249 7.74 -12.53 -11.61
C ILE A 249 6.70 -13.10 -12.57
N ILE A 250 7.16 -13.62 -13.71
CA ILE A 250 6.36 -14.26 -14.76
C ILE A 250 7.18 -15.39 -15.41
N PRO A 251 6.55 -16.31 -16.15
CA PRO A 251 7.27 -17.26 -17.00
C PRO A 251 8.09 -16.55 -18.09
N PHE A 252 9.16 -17.20 -18.53
CA PHE A 252 9.75 -16.90 -19.83
C PHE A 252 8.76 -17.26 -20.95
N ASP A 253 8.80 -16.51 -22.04
CA ASP A 253 7.92 -16.75 -23.18
C ASP A 253 8.20 -18.13 -23.80
N SER A 254 9.48 -18.51 -23.87
CA SER A 254 9.90 -19.82 -24.34
C SER A 254 9.42 -20.95 -23.44
N ALA A 255 9.35 -20.73 -22.12
CA ALA A 255 8.82 -21.71 -21.19
C ALA A 255 7.30 -21.85 -21.32
N LEU A 256 6.61 -20.74 -21.59
CA LEU A 256 5.17 -20.75 -21.86
C LEU A 256 4.86 -21.50 -23.17
N ASP A 257 5.60 -21.22 -24.23
CA ASP A 257 5.48 -21.92 -25.52
C ASP A 257 5.75 -23.42 -25.38
N GLN A 258 6.85 -23.77 -24.71
CA GLN A 258 7.21 -25.15 -24.46
C GLN A 258 6.14 -25.89 -23.63
N LEU A 259 5.51 -25.22 -22.65
CA LEU A 259 4.40 -25.81 -21.90
C LEU A 259 3.24 -26.21 -22.81
N LEU A 260 2.81 -25.29 -23.68
CA LEU A 260 1.70 -25.50 -24.59
C LEU A 260 1.99 -26.66 -25.56
N HIS A 261 3.20 -26.70 -26.11
CA HIS A 261 3.65 -27.80 -26.95
C HIS A 261 3.61 -29.15 -26.23
N MET A 262 4.10 -29.20 -24.98
CA MET A 262 4.06 -30.43 -24.19
C MET A 262 2.61 -30.84 -23.86
N MET A 263 1.73 -29.89 -23.52
CA MET A 263 0.32 -30.18 -23.24
C MET A 263 -0.39 -30.78 -24.48
N GLN A 264 -0.12 -30.27 -25.68
CA GLN A 264 -0.66 -30.82 -26.93
C GLN A 264 -0.08 -32.22 -27.21
N LYS A 265 1.24 -32.38 -27.11
CA LYS A 265 1.95 -33.65 -27.34
C LYS A 265 1.42 -34.78 -26.46
N HIS A 266 1.11 -34.47 -25.19
CA HIS A 266 0.60 -35.45 -24.22
C HIS A 266 -0.93 -35.59 -24.26
N GLY A 267 -1.63 -34.97 -25.22
CA GLY A 267 -3.08 -35.11 -25.37
C GLY A 267 -3.89 -34.48 -24.25
N ILE A 268 -3.33 -33.48 -23.56
CA ILE A 268 -4.00 -32.75 -22.48
C ILE A 268 -4.94 -31.69 -23.06
N ILE A 269 -4.51 -31.02 -24.13
CA ILE A 269 -5.25 -29.97 -24.83
C ILE A 269 -5.33 -30.27 -26.33
N GLU A 270 -6.45 -29.89 -26.96
CA GLU A 270 -6.62 -29.85 -28.42
C GLU A 270 -7.13 -28.44 -28.77
N GLY A 271 -6.28 -27.64 -29.44
CA GLY A 271 -6.53 -26.20 -29.57
C GLY A 271 -6.60 -25.53 -28.20
N ASP A 272 -7.66 -24.74 -27.96
CA ASP A 272 -7.89 -24.00 -26.71
C ASP A 272 -8.71 -24.80 -25.66
N GLN A 273 -9.03 -26.06 -25.92
CA GLN A 273 -9.88 -26.87 -25.03
C GLN A 273 -9.07 -27.97 -24.33
N VAL A 274 -9.33 -28.14 -23.03
CA VAL A 274 -8.80 -29.25 -22.24
C VAL A 274 -9.59 -30.52 -22.59
N VAL A 275 -8.94 -31.45 -23.29
CA VAL A 275 -9.57 -32.70 -23.79
C VAL A 275 -9.31 -33.88 -22.86
N ALA A 276 -8.31 -33.77 -21.97
CA ALA A 276 -8.03 -34.81 -20.99
C ALA A 276 -9.23 -35.07 -20.06
N SER A 277 -9.78 -36.27 -20.18
CA SER A 277 -10.85 -36.79 -19.34
C SER A 277 -10.26 -37.48 -18.11
N ASN A 278 -10.88 -37.36 -16.94
CA ASN A 278 -10.57 -38.17 -15.74
C ASN A 278 -10.84 -39.67 -15.96
N THR A 279 -11.38 -40.03 -17.13
CA THR A 279 -11.82 -41.37 -17.47
C THR A 279 -10.86 -41.93 -18.50
N SER A 280 -10.14 -42.99 -18.10
CA SER A 280 -9.32 -43.84 -18.95
C SER A 280 -10.17 -44.39 -20.10
N ILE A 281 -10.15 -43.72 -21.26
CA ILE A 281 -10.80 -44.23 -22.46
C ILE A 281 -9.80 -44.19 -23.61
N SER A 282 -9.56 -45.39 -24.13
CA SER A 282 -8.78 -45.76 -25.32
C SER A 282 -7.28 -46.00 -25.12
N ALA A 283 -6.86 -47.16 -25.63
CA ALA A 283 -5.51 -47.69 -25.57
C ALA A 283 -4.51 -46.75 -26.27
N GLY A 284 -3.68 -46.06 -25.49
CA GLY A 284 -2.54 -45.30 -26.00
C GLY A 284 -2.37 -43.88 -25.42
N VAL A 285 -3.39 -43.31 -24.78
CA VAL A 285 -3.28 -41.97 -24.17
C VAL A 285 -2.93 -42.14 -22.69
N ALA A 286 -1.80 -41.58 -22.26
CA ALA A 286 -1.37 -41.63 -20.87
C ALA A 286 -2.42 -40.95 -19.98
N SER A 287 -2.91 -41.68 -18.96
CA SER A 287 -3.80 -41.09 -17.96
C SER A 287 -2.98 -40.19 -17.04
N HIS A 288 -3.32 -38.90 -16.98
CA HIS A 288 -2.67 -37.93 -16.11
C HIS A 288 -3.36 -37.87 -14.74
N PRO A 289 -2.62 -37.58 -13.64
CA PRO A 289 -3.23 -37.37 -12.33
C PRO A 289 -4.29 -36.27 -12.36
N SER A 290 -5.39 -36.45 -11.62
CA SER A 290 -6.47 -35.47 -11.57
C SER A 290 -6.00 -34.09 -11.11
N SER A 291 -5.02 -34.05 -10.19
CA SER A 291 -4.41 -32.80 -9.73
C SER A 291 -3.76 -32.01 -10.87
N ILE A 292 -3.08 -32.68 -11.80
CA ILE A 292 -2.46 -32.02 -12.96
C ILE A 292 -3.53 -31.49 -13.92
N ILE A 293 -4.63 -32.24 -14.12
CA ILE A 293 -5.74 -31.77 -14.96
C ILE A 293 -6.42 -30.53 -14.36
N ASP A 294 -6.58 -30.49 -13.04
CA ASP A 294 -7.11 -29.32 -12.35
C ASP A 294 -6.15 -28.12 -12.48
N SER A 295 -4.84 -28.33 -12.33
CA SER A 295 -3.83 -27.29 -12.57
C SER A 295 -3.83 -26.78 -14.01
N VAL A 296 -3.99 -27.66 -15.00
CA VAL A 296 -4.11 -27.28 -16.42
C VAL A 296 -5.32 -26.37 -16.63
N ARG A 297 -6.48 -26.70 -16.05
CA ARG A 297 -7.68 -25.85 -16.14
C ARG A 297 -7.43 -24.47 -15.56
N ILE A 298 -6.79 -24.39 -14.39
CA ILE A 298 -6.41 -23.10 -13.79
C ILE A 298 -5.52 -22.29 -14.75
N ILE A 299 -4.56 -22.95 -15.41
CA ILE A 299 -3.65 -22.29 -16.37
C ILE A 299 -4.43 -21.75 -17.58
N ILE A 300 -5.24 -22.59 -18.22
CA ILE A 300 -5.99 -22.23 -19.43
C ILE A 300 -7.04 -21.16 -19.12
N ASP A 301 -7.83 -21.31 -18.07
CA ASP A 301 -8.87 -20.35 -17.67
C ASP A 301 -8.28 -19.02 -17.16
N GLY A 302 -7.07 -19.07 -16.60
CA GLY A 302 -6.34 -17.89 -16.14
C GLY A 302 -5.61 -17.15 -17.26
N MET A 303 -5.23 -17.83 -18.35
CA MET A 303 -4.45 -17.25 -19.45
C MET A 303 -5.07 -15.96 -19.99
N PRO A 304 -6.38 -15.88 -20.33
CA PRO A 304 -6.98 -14.67 -20.87
C PRO A 304 -7.05 -13.51 -19.86
N LYS A 305 -6.89 -13.78 -18.57
CA LYS A 305 -6.91 -12.76 -17.50
C LYS A 305 -5.56 -12.06 -17.35
N PHE A 306 -4.47 -12.73 -17.72
CA PHE A 306 -3.11 -12.24 -17.58
C PHE A 306 -2.47 -11.89 -18.93
N TYR A 307 -2.91 -12.55 -20.00
CA TYR A 307 -2.42 -12.42 -21.36
C TYR A 307 -3.58 -12.02 -22.27
N ILE A 308 -3.52 -10.84 -22.88
CA ILE A 308 -4.62 -10.29 -23.67
C ILE A 308 -4.38 -10.53 -25.16
N SER A 309 -5.38 -11.09 -25.86
CA SER A 309 -5.39 -11.18 -27.32
C SER A 309 -5.56 -9.80 -27.97
N PRO A 310 -4.92 -9.54 -29.12
CA PRO A 310 -5.11 -8.28 -29.83
C PRO A 310 -6.58 -8.11 -30.26
N PRO A 311 -7.10 -6.86 -30.27
CA PRO A 311 -8.43 -6.59 -30.79
C PRO A 311 -8.48 -6.84 -32.31
N GLU A 312 -9.31 -7.78 -32.73
CA GLU A 312 -9.43 -8.23 -34.13
C GLU A 312 -10.36 -7.34 -34.96
N THR A 313 -11.25 -6.57 -34.31
CA THR A 313 -12.21 -5.69 -34.99
C THR A 313 -11.98 -4.21 -34.67
N ALA A 314 -12.38 -3.33 -35.60
CA ALA A 314 -12.34 -1.88 -35.40
C ALA A 314 -13.19 -1.43 -34.19
N GLU A 315 -14.28 -2.15 -33.90
CA GLU A 315 -15.14 -1.90 -32.74
C GLU A 315 -14.49 -2.35 -31.43
N GLN A 316 -13.79 -3.50 -31.42
CA GLN A 316 -12.96 -3.92 -30.29
C GLN A 316 -11.81 -2.95 -30.06
N GLN A 317 -11.16 -2.44 -31.12
CA GLN A 317 -10.12 -1.41 -31.03
C GLN A 317 -10.66 -0.10 -30.44
N HIS A 318 -11.88 0.29 -30.82
CA HIS A 318 -12.54 1.50 -30.32
C HIS A 318 -13.00 1.36 -28.85
N ASN A 319 -13.47 0.18 -28.47
CA ASN A 319 -13.91 -0.15 -27.10
C ASN A 319 -12.77 -0.60 -26.18
N PHE A 320 -11.54 -0.73 -26.70
CA PHE A 320 -10.35 -1.07 -25.92
C PHE A 320 -9.94 0.12 -25.05
N ALA A 321 -10.71 0.35 -23.98
CA ALA A 321 -10.37 1.31 -22.95
C ALA A 321 -9.08 0.83 -22.27
N TRP A 322 -7.99 1.53 -22.55
CA TRP A 322 -6.64 1.34 -22.02
C TRP A 322 -6.64 0.88 -20.56
N ARG A 323 -6.44 -0.43 -20.32
CA ARG A 323 -6.07 -0.96 -19.00
C ARG A 323 -4.55 -0.84 -18.90
N ASN A 324 -4.07 0.11 -18.11
CA ASN A 324 -2.70 0.59 -18.19
C ASN A 324 -1.65 -0.50 -17.96
N ALA A 325 -0.91 -0.75 -19.04
CA ALA A 325 0.08 -1.80 -19.17
C ALA A 325 1.02 -1.53 -20.38
N ALA A 326 1.61 -0.35 -20.58
CA ALA A 326 2.42 0.03 -21.79
C ALA A 326 3.98 0.26 -21.64
N ASN A 327 4.67 1.28 -22.18
CA ASN A 327 6.08 1.64 -21.95
C ASN A 327 6.42 3.16 -21.92
N THR A 328 7.29 3.77 -22.74
CA THR A 328 8.20 4.92 -22.41
C THR A 328 7.59 6.25 -21.89
N ASN A 329 6.26 6.35 -21.79
CA ASN A 329 5.48 7.35 -21.07
C ASN A 329 5.09 6.92 -19.62
N GLY A 330 5.58 5.76 -19.17
CA GLY A 330 5.37 5.19 -17.83
C GLY A 330 4.57 3.89 -17.77
N ASP A 331 4.70 3.00 -18.73
CA ASP A 331 3.73 1.96 -18.92
C ASP A 331 4.34 0.51 -18.76
N LEU A 332 3.52 -0.54 -18.53
CA LEU A 332 3.95 -1.96 -18.38
C LEU A 332 3.23 -3.06 -19.18
N LEU A 333 3.83 -3.62 -20.21
CA LEU A 333 3.17 -4.65 -21.02
C LEU A 333 3.28 -6.04 -20.37
N ARG A 334 2.19 -6.56 -19.78
CA ARG A 334 2.07 -8.01 -19.53
C ARG A 334 2.10 -8.77 -20.86
N THR A 335 1.51 -8.20 -21.91
CA THR A 335 1.44 -8.78 -23.26
C THR A 335 1.17 -7.71 -24.33
N ALA A 336 2.20 -7.07 -24.88
CA ALA A 336 1.95 -6.25 -26.07
C ALA A 336 1.54 -7.10 -27.28
N ASN A 337 1.84 -8.40 -27.24
CA ASN A 337 1.86 -9.26 -28.41
C ASN A 337 2.13 -10.73 -28.01
N THR A 338 1.11 -11.53 -27.69
CA THR A 338 1.30 -12.98 -27.59
C THR A 338 1.66 -13.58 -28.96
N PRO A 339 2.68 -14.44 -29.08
CA PRO A 339 3.23 -15.12 -30.28
C PRO A 339 2.30 -16.18 -30.90
N TRP A 340 1.10 -15.80 -31.31
CA TRP A 340 0.86 -15.40 -32.71
C TRP A 340 1.47 -14.06 -33.18
N SER A 341 2.13 -13.31 -32.32
CA SER A 341 2.86 -12.07 -32.53
C SER A 341 4.08 -12.13 -33.45
N GLU A 342 3.83 -11.77 -34.70
CA GLU A 342 4.56 -10.71 -35.40
C GLU A 342 3.65 -9.51 -35.66
N PRO A 343 4.23 -8.30 -35.79
CA PRO A 343 3.64 -7.28 -36.61
C PRO A 343 4.67 -6.65 -37.54
N PHE A 344 4.47 -6.86 -38.84
CA PHE A 344 5.13 -6.04 -39.84
C PHE A 344 4.27 -4.85 -40.24
N GLY A 345 4.96 -3.82 -40.75
CA GLY A 345 4.34 -2.65 -41.36
C GLY A 345 3.35 -3.07 -42.45
N ALA A 346 2.42 -2.16 -42.77
CA ALA A 346 1.13 -2.38 -43.43
C ALA A 346 1.06 -3.23 -44.73
N ASN A 347 2.15 -3.79 -45.25
CA ASN A 347 2.22 -4.49 -46.53
C ASN A 347 2.97 -5.85 -46.56
N GLU A 348 3.32 -6.47 -45.43
CA GLU A 348 4.04 -7.77 -45.45
C GLU A 348 3.18 -8.93 -44.88
N GLN A 349 3.18 -10.07 -45.58
CA GLN A 349 2.45 -11.29 -45.21
C GLN A 349 3.10 -11.97 -43.99
N VAL A 350 2.25 -12.42 -43.06
CA VAL A 350 2.62 -13.04 -41.78
C VAL A 350 3.32 -14.39 -42.00
N SER A 351 4.51 -14.56 -41.38
CA SER A 351 5.21 -15.84 -41.28
C SER A 351 4.94 -16.48 -39.91
N LEU A 352 4.79 -17.81 -39.86
CA LEU A 352 4.54 -18.57 -38.62
C LEU A 352 5.80 -18.79 -37.76
N ASP A 353 6.97 -18.31 -38.21
CA ASP A 353 8.29 -18.60 -37.59
C ASP A 353 8.98 -17.36 -36.94
N GLY A 354 8.23 -16.35 -36.48
CA GLY A 354 8.75 -15.06 -36.00
C GLY A 354 8.99 -14.91 -34.48
N PRO A 355 9.93 -14.04 -34.02
CA PRO A 355 10.30 -13.93 -32.61
C PRO A 355 9.31 -13.09 -31.77
N TYR A 356 8.75 -13.78 -30.79
CA TYR A 356 8.06 -13.38 -29.56
C TYR A 356 8.31 -11.91 -29.10
N PHE A 357 7.27 -11.07 -29.30
CA PHE A 357 7.05 -9.67 -28.85
C PHE A 357 7.67 -8.51 -29.67
N THR A 358 6.81 -7.75 -30.35
CA THR A 358 7.16 -6.47 -31.02
C THR A 358 6.37 -5.29 -30.41
N PRO A 359 6.93 -4.08 -30.29
CA PRO A 359 6.22 -2.90 -29.76
C PRO A 359 5.35 -2.20 -30.83
N PHE A 360 4.11 -1.84 -30.48
CA PHE A 360 3.23 -1.00 -31.30
C PHE A 360 3.06 0.43 -30.73
N LYS A 361 2.89 1.42 -31.62
CA LYS A 361 2.78 2.84 -31.29
C LYS A 361 1.42 3.38 -31.71
N TYR A 362 0.57 3.78 -30.76
CA TYR A 362 -0.69 4.45 -31.03
C TYR A 362 -0.95 5.58 -30.02
N GLY A 363 -1.08 6.82 -30.50
CA GLY A 363 -1.58 7.96 -29.71
C GLY A 363 -0.64 9.16 -29.55
N ASP A 364 -1.24 10.34 -29.32
CA ASP A 364 -0.53 11.59 -29.05
C ASP A 364 -0.32 11.85 -27.55
N ASN A 365 0.65 12.71 -27.27
CA ASN A 365 1.25 13.03 -25.99
C ASN A 365 0.35 13.76 -24.97
N LYS A 366 -0.92 14.07 -25.27
CA LYS A 366 -1.79 14.86 -24.38
C LYS A 366 -2.84 14.04 -23.61
N GLY A 367 -3.05 12.77 -23.95
CA GLY A 367 -4.05 11.89 -23.31
C GLY A 367 -3.60 11.11 -22.06
N PHE A 368 -2.34 11.24 -21.64
CA PHE A 368 -1.70 10.35 -20.65
C PHE A 368 -1.58 10.95 -19.25
N TRP A 369 -2.71 11.22 -18.58
CA TRP A 369 -2.68 11.32 -17.12
C TRP A 369 -2.46 9.92 -16.57
N ARG A 370 -1.33 9.71 -15.88
CA ARG A 370 -1.03 8.45 -15.17
C ARG A 370 -2.25 8.10 -14.31
N PRO A 371 -2.81 6.88 -14.37
CA PRO A 371 -3.79 6.49 -13.37
C PRO A 371 -3.14 6.69 -11.99
N GLU A 372 -3.88 7.28 -11.06
CA GLU A 372 -3.45 7.38 -9.67
C GLU A 372 -3.24 5.96 -9.16
N SER A 373 -1.98 5.51 -9.18
CA SER A 373 -1.64 4.14 -8.78
C SER A 373 -2.14 3.93 -7.36
N LEU A 374 -2.88 2.85 -7.14
CA LEU A 374 -3.12 2.33 -5.80
C LEU A 374 -1.80 1.70 -5.36
N PHE A 375 -0.82 2.53 -4.97
CA PHE A 375 0.61 2.21 -4.79
C PHE A 375 0.92 1.17 -3.67
N TRP A 376 -0.05 0.35 -3.29
CA TRP A 376 -0.06 -0.28 -1.99
C TRP A 376 -0.77 -1.65 -1.91
N ASP A 377 -1.27 -2.24 -2.98
CA ASP A 377 -1.92 -3.54 -2.85
C ASP A 377 -0.96 -4.70 -3.17
N PRO A 378 -0.96 -5.78 -2.36
CA PRO A 378 -0.37 -7.06 -2.77
C PRO A 378 -1.04 -7.56 -4.05
N HIS A 379 -0.29 -8.33 -4.84
CA HIS A 379 -0.82 -8.84 -6.11
C HIS A 379 -1.96 -9.84 -5.88
N HIS A 380 -2.82 -9.96 -6.89
CA HIS A 380 -4.01 -10.78 -6.80
C HIS A 380 -3.65 -12.27 -6.60
N GLU A 381 -4.25 -12.93 -5.60
CA GLU A 381 -3.96 -14.35 -5.27
C GLU A 381 -4.12 -15.29 -6.47
N MET A 382 -5.12 -15.04 -7.32
CA MET A 382 -5.30 -15.74 -8.60
C MET A 382 -4.05 -15.78 -9.50
N GLU A 383 -3.23 -14.72 -9.53
CA GLU A 383 -1.99 -14.73 -10.33
C GLU A 383 -0.91 -15.60 -9.70
N LYS A 384 -0.80 -15.60 -8.37
CA LYS A 384 0.11 -16.50 -7.65
C LYS A 384 -0.28 -17.96 -7.86
N GLU A 385 -1.58 -18.24 -7.73
CA GLU A 385 -2.15 -19.56 -7.98
C GLU A 385 -1.87 -20.00 -9.41
N TRP A 386 -2.17 -19.15 -10.39
CA TRP A 386 -1.88 -19.44 -11.80
C TRP A 386 -0.40 -19.75 -12.04
N LEU A 387 0.51 -18.94 -11.49
CA LEU A 387 1.96 -19.14 -11.67
C LEU A 387 2.47 -20.40 -10.97
N ALA A 388 1.95 -20.72 -9.79
CA ALA A 388 2.30 -21.96 -9.09
C ALA A 388 1.90 -23.19 -9.91
N ASN A 389 0.68 -23.20 -10.45
CA ASN A 389 0.18 -24.26 -11.31
C ASN A 389 0.98 -24.36 -12.62
N PHE A 390 1.33 -23.22 -13.23
CA PHE A 390 2.23 -23.19 -14.40
C PHE A 390 3.52 -23.95 -14.14
N VAL A 391 4.20 -23.65 -13.03
CA VAL A 391 5.46 -24.31 -12.66
C VAL A 391 5.24 -25.80 -12.43
N GLU A 392 4.20 -26.20 -11.70
CA GLU A 392 3.90 -27.60 -11.41
C GLU A 392 3.69 -28.42 -12.68
N VAL A 393 2.81 -27.96 -13.58
CA VAL A 393 2.51 -28.66 -14.83
C VAL A 393 3.75 -28.69 -15.74
N TYR A 394 4.49 -27.59 -15.83
CA TYR A 394 5.72 -27.55 -16.62
C TYR A 394 6.73 -28.59 -16.16
N ARG A 395 6.97 -28.70 -14.85
CA ARG A 395 7.92 -29.68 -14.29
C ARG A 395 7.42 -31.11 -14.49
N TYR A 396 6.13 -31.36 -14.31
CA TYR A 396 5.53 -32.66 -14.55
C TYR A 396 5.71 -33.11 -16.00
N LEU A 397 5.34 -32.28 -16.97
CA LEU A 397 5.44 -32.63 -18.40
C LEU A 397 6.89 -32.75 -18.87
N LYS A 398 7.79 -31.89 -18.37
CA LYS A 398 9.23 -32.00 -18.65
C LYS A 398 9.80 -33.35 -18.18
N ASN A 399 9.30 -33.90 -17.07
CA ASN A 399 9.72 -35.21 -16.59
C ASN A 399 9.15 -36.37 -17.41
N LEU A 400 8.01 -36.19 -18.09
CA LEU A 400 7.47 -37.18 -19.04
C LEU A 400 8.23 -37.19 -20.37
N ASP A 401 8.81 -36.04 -20.75
CA ASP A 401 9.62 -35.88 -21.96
C ASP A 401 11.09 -36.30 -21.78
N GLY A 402 11.52 -36.52 -20.54
CA GLY A 402 12.92 -36.78 -20.14
C GLY A 402 13.38 -38.23 -20.24
#